data_AF-A0A2X2C2V3-F1
#
_entry.id   AF-A0A2X2C2V3-F1
#
_cell.length_a   1.000
_cell.length_b   1.000
_cell.length_c   1.000
_cell.angle_alpha   90.00
_cell.angle_beta   90.00
_cell.angle_gamma   90.00
#
_symmetry.space_group_name_H-M   'P 1'
#
loop_
_entity.id
_entity.type
_entity.pdbx_description
1 polymer ?
#
loop_
_entity_poly.entity_id
_entity_poly.type
_entity_poly.pdbx_seq_one_letter_code
_entity_poly.pdbx_strand_id
1 'polypeptide(L)'
;MKHTLLKTTAIAMALSVGVVQATEYKASTAEHPIKIVNLDALENQVKENMDKGAFGYIRGGAEDENNLRSNTNAFNKKYIMPRALQGIEFSDLNLKTEFLGIKLDTPIIQAPMAAQGLAHQQGEVATAKGMAKAGSIFSLSTYGNKTIKEVAQAQPGYPFFFSAIYE
;
A
#
# COMPACT_ATOMS: atom_id res chain seq x y z
N MET A 1 -27.24 66.38 -30.76
CA MET A 1 -27.88 66.30 -29.43
C MET A 1 -27.37 65.04 -28.75
N LYS A 2 -26.26 65.06 -28.00
CA LYS A 2 -26.10 65.50 -26.60
C LYS A 2 -27.19 64.96 -25.65
N HIS A 3 -26.90 63.82 -25.02
CA HIS A 3 -27.11 63.48 -23.59
C HIS A 3 -26.21 62.25 -23.31
N THR A 4 -25.00 62.36 -22.76
CA THR A 4 -24.61 62.66 -21.35
C THR A 4 -24.56 61.41 -20.45
N LEU A 5 -23.31 60.91 -20.30
CA LEU A 5 -22.59 60.48 -19.08
C LEU A 5 -22.92 59.17 -18.33
N LEU A 6 -21.92 58.26 -18.43
CA LEU A 6 -21.14 57.62 -17.36
C LEU A 6 -21.86 57.02 -16.13
N LYS A 7 -21.58 55.73 -15.88
CA LYS A 7 -20.93 55.26 -14.65
C LYS A 7 -20.33 53.84 -14.79
N THR A 8 -19.00 53.78 -14.67
CA THR A 8 -18.16 52.71 -14.04
C THR A 8 -18.30 51.28 -14.56
N THR A 9 -17.41 50.81 -15.44
CA THR A 9 -16.08 50.24 -15.09
C THR A 9 -16.15 49.10 -14.06
N ALA A 10 -16.38 47.87 -14.53
CA ALA A 10 -15.93 46.68 -13.80
C ALA A 10 -14.59 46.26 -14.41
N ILE A 11 -13.53 46.77 -13.79
CA ILE A 11 -12.14 46.38 -14.03
C ILE A 11 -11.99 44.89 -13.75
N ALA A 12 -11.29 44.22 -14.67
CA ALA A 12 -10.72 42.90 -14.49
C ALA A 12 -9.95 42.83 -13.16
N MET A 13 -10.39 41.95 -12.27
CA MET A 13 -9.56 41.41 -11.21
C MET A 13 -9.59 39.89 -11.35
N ALA A 14 -8.89 39.41 -12.38
CA ALA A 14 -8.37 38.05 -12.37
C ALA A 14 -7.39 38.00 -11.21
N LEU A 15 -7.88 37.62 -10.04
CA LEU A 15 -7.06 37.29 -8.88
C LEU A 15 -6.15 36.14 -9.31
N SER A 16 -4.90 36.52 -9.61
CA SER A 16 -3.74 35.66 -9.75
C SER A 16 -3.39 35.01 -8.41
N VAL A 17 -4.32 34.25 -7.85
CA VAL A 17 -4.01 33.23 -6.85
C VAL A 17 -3.89 31.95 -7.64
N GLY A 18 -2.67 31.45 -7.74
CA GLY A 18 -2.34 30.26 -8.52
C GLY A 18 -3.35 29.16 -8.29
N VAL A 19 -4.15 28.89 -9.31
CA VAL A 19 -4.71 27.56 -9.51
C VAL A 19 -3.49 26.69 -9.76
N VAL A 20 -2.85 26.21 -8.68
CA VAL A 20 -2.13 24.95 -8.75
C VAL A 20 -3.24 23.98 -9.08
N GLN A 21 -3.44 23.79 -10.37
CA GLN A 21 -4.29 22.75 -10.92
C GLN A 21 -3.76 21.49 -10.28
N ALA A 22 -4.49 20.92 -9.32
CA ALA A 22 -4.12 19.65 -8.71
C ALA A 22 -4.06 18.66 -9.87
N THR A 23 -2.84 18.38 -10.34
CA THR A 23 -2.60 17.36 -11.35
C THR A 23 -3.20 16.09 -10.80
N GLU A 24 -4.19 15.54 -11.52
CA GLU A 24 -4.88 14.33 -11.14
C GLU A 24 -3.85 13.23 -10.87
N TYR A 25 -3.83 12.71 -9.64
CA TYR A 25 -2.89 11.68 -9.24
C TYR A 25 -3.15 10.41 -10.06
N LYS A 26 -2.12 9.87 -10.73
CA LYS A 26 -2.23 8.66 -11.55
C LYS A 26 -1.44 7.52 -10.91
N ALA A 27 -2.17 6.62 -10.26
CA ALA A 27 -1.62 5.37 -9.76
C ALA A 27 -1.33 4.38 -10.91
N SER A 28 -0.52 3.35 -10.62
CA SER A 28 -0.24 2.27 -11.56
C SER A 28 -1.52 1.52 -11.98
N THR A 29 -1.51 1.00 -13.20
CA THR A 29 -2.52 0.09 -13.76
C THR A 29 -1.91 -1.24 -14.21
N ALA A 30 -0.63 -1.46 -13.89
CA ALA A 30 0.12 -2.61 -14.36
C ALA A 30 -0.36 -3.91 -13.70
N GLU A 31 -0.83 -4.84 -14.52
CA GLU A 31 -1.29 -6.17 -14.09
C GLU A 31 -0.49 -7.24 -14.81
N HIS A 32 0.65 -7.62 -14.23
CA HIS A 32 1.51 -8.67 -14.74
C HIS A 32 2.36 -9.28 -13.60
N PRO A 33 2.90 -10.50 -13.78
CA PRO A 33 3.88 -11.04 -12.85
C PRO A 33 5.11 -10.13 -12.75
N ILE A 34 5.68 -10.03 -11.55
CA ILE A 34 6.91 -9.27 -11.29
C ILE A 34 8.04 -10.22 -10.91
N LYS A 35 9.26 -9.87 -11.30
CA LYS A 35 10.47 -10.61 -10.91
C LYS A 35 11.02 -10.01 -9.61
N ILE A 36 10.83 -10.72 -8.51
CA ILE A 36 11.31 -10.31 -7.18
C ILE A 36 12.64 -11.01 -6.90
N VAL A 37 13.73 -10.23 -6.82
CA VAL A 37 15.03 -10.75 -6.38
C VAL A 37 15.13 -10.72 -4.85
N ASN A 38 14.75 -9.60 -4.26
CA ASN A 38 14.55 -9.37 -2.83
C ASN A 38 13.65 -8.13 -2.65
N LEU A 39 13.25 -7.82 -1.42
CA LEU A 39 12.34 -6.70 -1.13
C LEU A 39 13.02 -5.33 -1.32
N ASP A 40 14.31 -5.20 -1.01
CA ASP A 40 15.05 -3.94 -1.18
C ASP A 40 15.17 -3.55 -2.66
N ALA A 41 15.39 -4.54 -3.54
CA ALA A 41 15.41 -4.34 -4.98
C ALA A 41 14.03 -3.95 -5.53
N LEU A 42 12.95 -4.45 -4.92
CA LEU A 42 11.59 -4.06 -5.28
C LEU A 42 11.32 -2.58 -4.96
N GLU A 43 11.78 -2.08 -3.81
CA GLU A 43 11.67 -0.65 -3.47
C GLU A 43 12.33 0.23 -4.55
N ASN A 44 13.54 -0.14 -4.99
CA ASN A 44 14.24 0.60 -6.04
C ASN A 44 13.49 0.59 -7.38
N GLN A 45 12.91 -0.56 -7.78
CA GLN A 45 12.08 -0.65 -8.99
C GLN A 45 10.83 0.22 -8.91
N VAL A 46 10.19 0.30 -7.74
CA VAL A 46 8.99 1.13 -7.53
C VAL A 46 9.35 2.61 -7.51
N LYS A 47 10.46 2.99 -6.87
CA LYS A 47 10.93 4.38 -6.76
C LYS A 47 11.11 5.06 -8.12
N GLU A 48 11.55 4.32 -9.13
CA GLU A 48 11.75 4.84 -10.49
C GLU A 48 10.44 5.09 -11.24
N ASN A 49 9.36 4.40 -10.86
CA ASN A 49 8.11 4.33 -11.62
C ASN A 49 6.90 4.94 -10.89
N MET A 50 7.05 5.35 -9.64
CA MET A 50 6.00 5.92 -8.80
C MET A 50 6.15 7.44 -8.66
N ASP A 51 5.03 8.15 -8.50
CA ASP A 51 5.06 9.57 -8.15
C ASP A 51 5.85 9.81 -6.85
N LYS A 52 6.61 10.90 -6.79
CA LYS A 52 7.54 11.19 -5.69
C LYS A 52 6.81 11.40 -4.35
N GLY A 53 5.65 12.06 -4.37
CA GLY A 53 4.89 12.34 -3.16
C GLY A 53 4.28 11.06 -2.60
N ALA A 54 3.69 10.25 -3.47
CA ALA A 54 3.13 8.96 -3.07
C ALA A 54 4.20 7.95 -2.63
N PHE A 55 5.35 7.89 -3.32
CA PHE A 55 6.48 7.09 -2.88
C PHE A 55 6.98 7.53 -1.50
N GLY A 56 7.14 8.85 -1.29
CA GLY A 56 7.52 9.41 0.01
C GLY A 56 6.53 9.08 1.12
N TYR A 57 5.23 9.09 0.83
CA TYR A 57 4.19 8.70 1.78
C TYR A 57 4.30 7.23 2.20
N ILE A 58 4.53 6.32 1.25
CA ILE A 58 4.60 4.87 1.54
C ILE A 58 5.93 4.48 2.20
N ARG A 59 7.05 5.04 1.73
CA ARG A 59 8.39 4.68 2.18
C ARG A 59 8.83 5.46 3.44
N GLY A 60 8.30 6.65 3.66
CA GLY A 60 8.76 7.54 4.73
C GLY A 60 8.56 6.97 6.13
N GLY A 61 9.52 7.25 7.01
CA GLY A 61 9.40 7.09 8.47
C GLY A 61 9.22 8.44 9.19
N ALA A 62 9.10 8.38 10.52
CA ALA A 62 9.04 9.58 11.35
C ALA A 62 10.42 10.22 11.55
N GLU A 63 10.44 11.55 11.67
CA GLU A 63 11.62 12.36 11.98
C GLU A 63 12.84 12.05 11.08
N ASP A 64 13.94 11.59 11.66
CA ASP A 64 15.19 11.24 10.98
C ASP A 64 15.25 9.76 10.53
N GLU A 65 14.11 9.07 10.61
CA GLU A 65 13.92 7.66 10.27
C GLU A 65 14.82 6.68 11.06
N ASN A 66 15.33 7.08 12.23
CA ASN A 66 16.23 6.21 13.00
C ASN A 66 15.56 4.88 13.43
N ASN A 67 14.29 4.94 13.84
CA ASN A 67 13.52 3.74 14.20
C ASN A 67 13.22 2.86 12.99
N LEU A 68 12.93 3.46 11.84
CA LEU A 68 12.70 2.73 10.59
C LEU A 68 13.93 1.89 10.22
N ARG A 69 15.14 2.49 10.24
CA ARG A 69 16.40 1.74 10.01
C ARG A 69 16.66 0.70 11.08
N SER A 70 16.33 1.02 12.34
CA SER A 70 16.54 0.12 13.47
C SER A 70 15.69 -1.15 13.40
N ASN A 71 14.46 -1.09 12.85
CA ASN A 71 13.60 -2.25 12.66
C ASN A 71 14.27 -3.34 11.81
N THR A 72 14.88 -2.97 10.69
CA THR A 72 15.60 -3.91 9.82
C THR A 72 16.92 -4.36 10.45
N ASN A 73 17.69 -3.41 11.01
CA ASN A 73 18.98 -3.73 11.63
C ASN A 73 18.87 -4.63 12.86
N ALA A 74 17.70 -4.68 13.52
CA ALA A 74 17.47 -5.55 14.66
C ALA A 74 17.61 -7.04 14.30
N PHE A 75 17.27 -7.45 13.08
CA PHE A 75 17.42 -8.83 12.63
C PHE A 75 18.87 -9.30 12.60
N ASN A 76 19.84 -8.40 12.37
CA ASN A 76 21.28 -8.72 12.39
C ASN A 76 21.83 -9.07 13.78
N LYS A 77 21.01 -8.91 14.83
CA LYS A 77 21.39 -9.25 16.21
C LYS A 77 21.10 -10.70 16.57
N LYS A 78 20.39 -11.44 15.70
CA LYS A 78 20.02 -12.85 15.88
C LYS A 78 20.39 -13.64 14.63
N TYR A 79 20.92 -14.84 14.85
CA TYR A 79 21.42 -15.69 13.76
C TYR A 79 20.66 -17.00 13.76
N ILE A 80 20.25 -17.43 12.56
CA ILE A 80 19.71 -18.78 12.36
C ILE A 80 20.89 -19.73 12.33
N MET A 81 20.93 -20.69 13.26
CA MET A 81 21.99 -21.69 13.33
C MET A 81 21.75 -22.78 12.28
N PRO A 82 22.67 -23.01 11.33
CA PRO A 82 22.58 -24.15 10.43
C PRO A 82 22.57 -25.46 11.23
N ARG A 83 21.63 -26.35 10.93
CA ARG A 83 21.51 -27.66 11.59
C ARG A 83 21.88 -28.74 10.59
N ALA A 84 22.98 -29.44 10.84
CA ALA A 84 23.46 -30.52 9.98
C ALA A 84 22.72 -31.84 10.29
N LEU A 85 22.62 -32.71 9.28
CA LEU A 85 22.15 -34.10 9.39
C LEU A 85 20.76 -34.25 10.04
N GLN A 86 19.82 -33.34 9.74
CA GLN A 86 18.48 -33.38 10.32
C GLN A 86 17.56 -34.44 9.68
N GLY A 87 17.94 -34.99 8.52
CA GLY A 87 17.06 -35.91 7.77
C GLY A 87 15.77 -35.25 7.29
N ILE A 88 15.81 -33.95 7.01
CA ILE A 88 14.69 -33.14 6.51
C ILE A 88 14.96 -32.84 5.05
N GLU A 89 14.01 -33.21 4.20
CA GLU A 89 14.02 -32.93 2.77
C GLU A 89 13.11 -31.73 2.45
N PHE A 90 13.21 -31.22 1.22
CA PHE A 90 12.35 -30.11 0.79
C PHE A 90 10.85 -30.45 0.87
N SER A 91 10.48 -31.73 0.66
CA SER A 91 9.11 -32.21 0.78
C SER A 91 8.55 -32.15 2.20
N ASP A 92 9.41 -32.11 3.22
CA ASP A 92 9.01 -32.06 4.62
C ASP A 92 8.72 -30.62 5.09
N LEU A 93 9.08 -29.63 4.28
CA LEU A 93 8.83 -28.22 4.58
C LEU A 93 7.35 -27.91 4.39
N ASN A 94 6.69 -27.59 5.51
CA ASN A 94 5.29 -27.20 5.52
C ASN A 94 5.12 -25.81 6.15
N LEU A 95 4.69 -24.84 5.34
CA LEU A 95 4.40 -23.48 5.80
C LEU A 95 2.96 -23.33 6.30
N LYS A 96 2.13 -24.37 6.16
CA LYS A 96 0.74 -24.32 6.61
C LYS A 96 0.66 -24.14 8.11
N THR A 97 -0.23 -23.28 8.54
CA THR A 97 -0.46 -22.98 9.97
C THR A 97 -1.92 -22.63 10.20
N GLU A 98 -2.28 -22.38 11.46
CA GLU A 98 -3.60 -21.94 11.86
C GLU A 98 -3.49 -20.74 12.78
N PHE A 99 -4.31 -19.72 12.53
CA PHE A 99 -4.40 -18.53 13.37
C PHE A 99 -5.87 -18.18 13.63
N LEU A 100 -6.28 -18.13 14.91
CA LEU A 100 -7.67 -17.88 15.32
C LEU A 100 -8.70 -18.81 14.64
N GLY A 101 -8.36 -20.08 14.43
CA GLY A 101 -9.20 -21.05 13.73
C GLY A 101 -9.19 -20.96 12.20
N ILE A 102 -8.41 -20.04 11.63
CA ILE A 102 -8.28 -19.84 10.19
C ILE A 102 -7.04 -20.59 9.69
N LYS A 103 -7.25 -21.54 8.76
CA LYS A 103 -6.17 -22.28 8.10
C LYS A 103 -5.46 -21.40 7.09
N LEU A 104 -4.14 -21.38 7.13
CA LEU A 104 -3.27 -20.60 6.25
C LEU A 104 -2.28 -21.52 5.54
N ASP A 105 -1.94 -21.19 4.30
CA ASP A 105 -0.88 -21.86 3.54
C ASP A 105 0.52 -21.29 3.85
N THR A 106 0.58 -20.16 4.54
CA THR A 106 1.81 -19.47 4.94
C THR A 106 1.60 -18.74 6.29
N PRO A 107 2.64 -18.61 7.13
CA PRO A 107 2.56 -17.85 8.37
C PRO A 107 2.60 -16.32 8.16
N ILE A 108 2.70 -15.83 6.92
CA ILE A 108 2.82 -14.41 6.59
C ILE A 108 1.45 -13.87 6.23
N ILE A 109 0.94 -12.91 7.01
CA ILE A 109 -0.30 -12.17 6.74
C ILE A 109 0.01 -10.73 6.27
N GLN A 110 -0.94 -10.08 5.61
CA GLN A 110 -0.77 -8.69 5.19
C GLN A 110 -1.15 -7.75 6.35
N ALA A 111 -0.23 -6.84 6.68
CA ALA A 111 -0.45 -5.79 7.67
C ALA A 111 -1.44 -4.74 7.14
N PRO A 112 -2.34 -4.18 7.98
CA PRO A 112 -3.28 -3.16 7.53
C PRO A 112 -2.52 -1.90 7.08
N MET A 113 -2.76 -1.48 5.84
CA MET A 113 -2.16 -0.29 5.23
C MET A 113 -3.26 0.59 4.65
N ALA A 114 -3.19 1.88 4.95
CA ALA A 114 -4.06 2.89 4.36
C ALA A 114 -3.63 3.22 2.92
N ALA A 115 -4.54 3.84 2.17
CA ALA A 115 -4.24 4.48 0.89
C ALA A 115 -3.51 3.60 -0.16
N GLN A 116 -3.84 2.31 -0.32
CA GLN A 116 -3.17 1.43 -1.30
C GLN A 116 -3.42 1.86 -2.75
N GLY A 117 -4.47 2.65 -2.98
CA GLY A 117 -4.77 3.35 -4.22
C GLY A 117 -3.66 4.29 -4.69
N LEU A 118 -2.73 4.68 -3.80
CA LEU A 118 -1.51 5.38 -4.21
C LEU A 118 -0.62 4.49 -5.07
N ALA A 119 -0.46 3.21 -4.72
CA ALA A 119 0.40 2.30 -5.48
C ALA A 119 -0.26 1.82 -6.78
N HIS A 120 -1.55 1.45 -6.71
CA HIS A 120 -2.25 0.86 -7.84
C HIS A 120 -3.74 1.24 -7.84
N GLN A 121 -4.35 1.47 -9.00
CA GLN A 121 -5.74 1.93 -9.09
C GLN A 121 -6.76 0.95 -8.46
N GLN A 122 -6.46 -0.35 -8.47
CA GLN A 122 -7.29 -1.34 -7.79
C GLN A 122 -7.14 -1.33 -6.26
N GLY A 123 -6.06 -0.75 -5.73
CA GLY A 123 -5.78 -0.63 -4.29
C GLY A 123 -5.96 -1.95 -3.54
N GLU A 124 -6.72 -1.89 -2.45
CA GLU A 124 -6.97 -3.02 -1.55
C GLU A 124 -7.65 -4.21 -2.23
N VAL A 125 -8.38 -4.02 -3.34
CA VAL A 125 -9.00 -5.12 -4.10
C VAL A 125 -7.93 -6.02 -4.74
N ALA A 126 -6.86 -5.44 -5.28
CA ALA A 126 -5.76 -6.23 -5.85
C ALA A 126 -5.00 -6.99 -4.74
N THR A 127 -4.74 -6.31 -3.62
CA THR A 127 -4.08 -6.93 -2.46
C THR A 127 -4.91 -8.08 -1.89
N ALA A 128 -6.23 -7.90 -1.73
CA ALA A 128 -7.13 -8.95 -1.25
C ALA A 128 -7.10 -10.19 -2.14
N LYS A 129 -7.16 -10.02 -3.46
CA LYS A 129 -7.03 -11.14 -4.43
C LYS A 129 -5.68 -11.85 -4.30
N GLY A 130 -4.60 -11.08 -4.15
CA GLY A 130 -3.25 -11.60 -3.97
C GLY A 130 -3.13 -12.46 -2.70
N MET A 131 -3.67 -11.97 -1.58
CA MET A 131 -3.65 -12.69 -0.30
C MET A 131 -4.50 -13.97 -0.33
N ALA A 132 -5.69 -13.91 -0.93
CA ALA A 132 -6.52 -15.10 -1.12
C ALA A 132 -5.81 -16.16 -1.97
N LYS A 133 -5.15 -15.75 -3.08
CA LYS A 133 -4.35 -16.65 -3.92
C LYS A 133 -3.15 -17.25 -3.18
N ALA A 134 -2.55 -16.50 -2.25
CA ALA A 134 -1.45 -16.97 -1.41
C ALA A 134 -1.92 -17.86 -0.23
N GLY A 135 -3.23 -18.07 -0.06
CA GLY A 135 -3.77 -18.82 1.08
C GLY A 135 -3.52 -18.12 2.41
N SER A 136 -3.56 -16.79 2.43
CA SER A 136 -3.27 -15.98 3.62
C SER A 136 -4.33 -14.89 3.86
N ILE A 137 -4.22 -14.19 4.99
CA ILE A 137 -5.19 -13.20 5.47
C ILE A 137 -4.83 -11.81 4.95
N PHE A 138 -5.84 -11.14 4.37
CA PHE A 138 -5.84 -9.71 4.09
C PHE A 138 -6.32 -8.92 5.32
N SER A 139 -5.78 -7.72 5.53
CA SER A 139 -6.22 -6.78 6.58
C SER A 139 -6.61 -5.43 5.97
N LEU A 140 -7.90 -5.08 6.08
CA LEU A 140 -8.42 -3.79 5.63
C LEU A 140 -8.20 -2.71 6.71
N SER A 141 -7.73 -1.53 6.31
CA SER A 141 -7.63 -0.35 7.18
C SER A 141 -8.90 0.49 7.13
N THR A 142 -9.23 1.16 8.24
CA THR A 142 -10.26 2.22 8.29
C THR A 142 -10.02 3.31 7.24
N TYR A 143 -8.75 3.62 6.94
CA TYR A 143 -8.36 4.61 5.92
C TYR A 143 -7.95 3.95 4.58
N GLY A 144 -8.50 2.78 4.26
CA GLY A 144 -8.35 2.15 2.95
C GLY A 144 -9.14 2.89 1.86
N ASN A 145 -8.73 2.73 0.59
CA ASN A 145 -9.46 3.35 -0.53
C ASN A 145 -10.71 2.57 -0.97
N LYS A 146 -10.79 1.29 -0.60
CA LYS A 146 -11.90 0.40 -0.97
C LYS A 146 -12.79 0.09 0.22
N THR A 147 -14.08 -0.05 -0.07
CA THR A 147 -15.08 -0.41 0.92
C THR A 147 -14.93 -1.87 1.37
N ILE A 148 -15.43 -2.18 2.57
CA ILE A 148 -15.55 -3.55 3.08
C ILE A 148 -16.25 -4.45 2.06
N LYS A 149 -17.29 -3.94 1.39
CA LYS A 149 -18.05 -4.67 0.37
C LYS A 149 -17.20 -5.01 -0.85
N GLU A 150 -16.48 -4.05 -1.41
CA GLU A 150 -15.61 -4.28 -2.57
C GLU A 150 -14.53 -5.33 -2.27
N VAL A 151 -13.91 -5.25 -1.10
CA VAL A 151 -12.90 -6.22 -0.65
C VAL A 151 -13.51 -7.61 -0.46
N ALA A 152 -14.66 -7.72 0.21
CA ALA A 152 -15.33 -9.00 0.42
C ALA A 152 -15.73 -9.66 -0.92
N GLN A 153 -16.14 -8.87 -1.90
CA GLN A 153 -16.45 -9.35 -3.26
C GLN A 153 -15.20 -9.76 -4.04
N ALA A 154 -14.05 -9.16 -3.76
CA ALA A 154 -12.79 -9.48 -4.42
C ALA A 154 -12.23 -10.85 -3.99
N GLN A 155 -12.61 -11.34 -2.82
CA GLN A 155 -12.17 -12.63 -2.26
C GLN A 155 -13.34 -13.39 -1.60
N PRO A 156 -14.32 -13.88 -2.38
CA PRO A 156 -15.50 -14.53 -1.82
C PRO A 156 -15.14 -15.76 -0.99
N GLY A 157 -15.65 -15.81 0.25
CA GLY A 157 -15.42 -16.93 1.16
C GLY A 157 -14.06 -16.92 1.89
N TYR A 158 -13.21 -15.92 1.65
CA TYR A 158 -11.96 -15.75 2.39
C TYR A 158 -12.15 -14.76 3.56
N PRO A 159 -11.74 -15.13 4.79
CA PRO A 159 -11.77 -14.21 5.91
C PRO A 159 -10.71 -13.11 5.75
N PHE A 160 -11.04 -11.92 6.23
CA PHE A 160 -10.11 -10.80 6.32
C PHE A 160 -10.28 -10.08 7.65
N PHE A 161 -9.22 -9.43 8.13
CA PHE A 161 -9.28 -8.60 9.33
C PHE A 161 -9.62 -7.16 8.97
N PHE A 162 -10.21 -6.46 9.94
CA PHE A 162 -10.49 -5.04 9.83
C PHE A 162 -9.79 -4.31 10.98
N SER A 163 -8.94 -3.35 10.64
CA SER A 163 -8.27 -2.46 11.58
C SER A 163 -9.10 -1.20 11.76
N ALA A 164 -9.82 -1.16 12.88
CA ALA A 164 -10.60 0.00 13.31
C ALA A 164 -9.68 1.04 13.99
N ILE A 165 -9.79 2.29 13.57
CA ILE A 165 -9.12 3.42 14.23
C ILE A 165 -10.19 4.18 15.01
N TYR A 166 -9.95 4.34 16.31
CA TYR A 166 -10.80 5.11 17.22
C TYR A 166 -10.07 6.38 17.63
N GLU A 167 -10.80 7.49 17.68
CA GLU A 167 -10.32 8.78 18.19
C GLU A 167 -10.69 8.98 19.66
#